data_AF-A0A241WFJ5-F1
#
_entry.id   AF-A0A241WFJ5-F1
#
_cell.length_a   1.000
_cell.length_b   1.000
_cell.length_c   1.000
_cell.angle_alpha   90.00
_cell.angle_beta   90.00
_cell.angle_gamma   90.00
#
_symmetry.space_group_name_H-M   'P 1'
#
loop_
_entity.id
_entity.type
_entity.pdbx_description
1 polymer ?
#
loop_
_entity_poly.entity_id
_entity_poly.type
_entity_poly.pdbx_seq_one_letter_code
_entity_poly.pdbx_strand_id
1 'polypeptide(L)'
;MAKDFNNPMVVDGYDDHIRKLIPGYELIHLQVNAILKTYLPEQANLLIVGCGTGYELQYLAEQFPQWTFTAIDPAISMLEKAKSHIEDLGLEKKINFIHGDTSILQAMNLQFDAALSILVSHFVPFEFKAQYFQDIGKSLKSNAFCLSYDLMKIENEQQLLTLKHLAQATGLSEKQSQMMADRLTQDFYLASTKQLEGFYKNAGFKSMQSFAQVLNYYGFMGFKA
;
A
#
# COMPACT_ATOMS: atom_id res chain seq x y z
N MET A 1 10.87 -13.78 -10.64
CA MET A 1 10.68 -12.70 -11.64
C MET A 1 9.36 -11.91 -11.48
N ALA A 2 8.68 -11.94 -10.32
CA ALA A 2 7.42 -11.19 -10.09
C ALA A 2 7.54 -9.97 -9.16
N LYS A 3 8.67 -9.82 -8.47
CA LYS A 3 9.04 -8.61 -7.73
C LYS A 3 9.88 -7.64 -8.58
N ASP A 4 10.21 -8.02 -9.82
CA ASP A 4 10.93 -7.14 -10.73
C ASP A 4 9.96 -6.13 -11.33
N PHE A 5 9.65 -5.10 -10.57
CA PHE A 5 8.75 -4.01 -10.95
C PHE A 5 9.35 -3.07 -11.99
N ASN A 6 10.57 -3.36 -12.48
CA ASN A 6 11.16 -2.73 -13.65
C ASN A 6 11.01 -3.60 -14.92
N ASN A 7 10.43 -4.80 -14.81
CA ASN A 7 10.17 -5.66 -15.95
C ASN A 7 8.85 -5.27 -16.64
N PRO A 8 8.85 -4.88 -17.93
CA PRO A 8 7.65 -4.43 -18.64
C PRO A 8 6.49 -5.42 -18.62
N MET A 9 6.77 -6.74 -18.71
CA MET A 9 5.71 -7.75 -18.67
C MET A 9 5.02 -7.83 -17.30
N VAL A 10 5.75 -7.59 -16.21
CA VAL A 10 5.18 -7.55 -14.86
C VAL A 10 4.30 -6.31 -14.71
N VAL A 11 4.78 -5.17 -15.20
CA VAL A 11 4.08 -3.88 -15.16
C VAL A 11 2.79 -3.91 -16.01
N ASP A 12 2.80 -4.59 -17.16
CA ASP A 12 1.63 -4.69 -18.06
C ASP A 12 0.51 -5.59 -17.57
N GLY A 13 0.84 -6.73 -16.97
CA GLY A 13 -0.15 -7.64 -16.41
C GLY A 13 -0.53 -7.35 -14.96
N TYR A 14 0.03 -6.31 -14.33
CA TYR A 14 -0.05 -6.11 -12.87
C TYR A 14 -1.50 -6.01 -12.37
N ASP A 15 -2.31 -5.13 -12.98
CA ASP A 15 -3.65 -4.79 -12.49
C ASP A 15 -4.63 -5.98 -12.55
N ASP A 16 -4.54 -6.80 -13.59
CA ASP A 16 -5.32 -8.02 -13.72
C ASP A 16 -4.83 -9.12 -12.77
N HIS A 17 -3.52 -9.19 -12.54
CA HIS A 17 -2.93 -10.21 -11.71
C HIS A 17 -3.17 -9.94 -10.22
N ILE A 18 -3.04 -8.69 -9.77
CA ILE A 18 -3.14 -8.32 -8.35
C ILE A 18 -4.55 -8.59 -7.81
N ARG A 19 -5.60 -8.39 -8.61
CA ARG A 19 -6.99 -8.69 -8.23
C ARG A 19 -7.25 -10.18 -7.98
N LYS A 20 -6.54 -11.05 -8.69
CA LYS A 20 -6.61 -12.51 -8.47
C LYS A 20 -5.81 -12.91 -7.24
N LEU A 21 -4.69 -12.23 -6.99
CA LEU A 21 -3.75 -12.52 -5.92
C LEU A 21 -4.23 -12.06 -4.54
N ILE A 22 -4.88 -10.90 -4.47
CA ILE A 22 -5.30 -10.26 -3.24
C ILE A 22 -6.82 -10.45 -3.08
N PRO A 23 -7.28 -11.38 -2.23
CA PRO A 23 -8.70 -11.63 -2.06
C PRO A 23 -9.38 -10.39 -1.48
N GLY A 24 -10.39 -9.87 -2.18
CA GLY A 24 -11.11 -8.67 -1.77
C GLY A 24 -10.40 -7.36 -2.09
N TYR A 25 -9.44 -7.33 -3.01
CA TYR A 25 -8.71 -6.12 -3.43
C TYR A 25 -9.60 -4.87 -3.57
N GLU A 26 -10.69 -4.98 -4.33
CA GLU A 26 -11.62 -3.87 -4.58
C GLU A 26 -12.42 -3.48 -3.34
N LEU A 27 -12.78 -4.45 -2.49
CA LEU A 27 -13.45 -4.20 -1.21
C LEU A 27 -12.55 -3.42 -0.24
N ILE A 28 -11.25 -3.72 -0.23
CA ILE A 28 -10.27 -2.98 0.59
C ILE A 28 -10.17 -1.53 0.11
N HIS A 29 -10.07 -1.30 -1.19
CA HIS A 29 -10.07 0.06 -1.76
C HIS A 29 -11.37 0.81 -1.47
N LEU A 30 -12.52 0.13 -1.57
CA LEU A 30 -13.81 0.69 -1.18
C LEU A 30 -13.84 1.09 0.31
N GLN A 31 -13.30 0.24 1.18
CA GLN A 31 -13.23 0.53 2.61
C GLN A 31 -12.28 1.70 2.92
N VAL A 32 -11.11 1.75 2.26
CA VAL A 32 -10.16 2.87 2.34
C VAL A 32 -10.86 4.17 1.93
N ASN A 33 -11.58 4.19 0.81
CA ASN A 33 -12.34 5.36 0.38
C ASN A 33 -13.36 5.82 1.44
N ALA A 34 -14.13 4.88 2.02
CA ALA A 34 -15.11 5.20 3.05
C ALA A 34 -14.46 5.78 4.33
N ILE A 35 -13.32 5.23 4.74
CA ILE A 35 -12.53 5.76 5.86
C ILE A 35 -12.07 7.18 5.54
N LEU A 36 -11.41 7.39 4.40
CA LEU A 36 -10.89 8.72 4.05
C LEU A 36 -12.02 9.75 3.96
N LYS A 37 -13.17 9.41 3.36
CA LYS A 37 -14.36 10.26 3.30
C LYS A 37 -14.92 10.63 4.67
N THR A 38 -14.75 9.76 5.66
CA THR A 38 -15.26 9.98 7.02
C THR A 38 -14.36 10.89 7.83
N TYR A 39 -13.04 10.75 7.67
CA TYR A 39 -12.06 11.42 8.54
C TYR A 39 -11.43 12.67 7.93
N LEU A 40 -11.40 12.80 6.61
CA LEU A 40 -10.74 13.92 5.95
C LEU A 40 -11.72 15.03 5.54
N PRO A 41 -11.26 16.29 5.55
CA PRO A 41 -12.05 17.42 5.07
C PRO A 41 -12.22 17.38 3.54
N GLU A 42 -13.05 18.29 3.03
CA GLU A 42 -13.33 18.45 1.60
C GLU A 42 -12.05 18.70 0.76
N GLN A 43 -11.05 19.37 1.34
CA GLN A 43 -9.72 19.60 0.75
C GLN A 43 -8.65 18.93 1.61
N ALA A 44 -7.96 17.94 1.06
CA ALA A 44 -6.91 17.20 1.77
C ALA A 44 -5.71 16.93 0.84
N ASN A 45 -4.53 16.87 1.44
CA ASN A 45 -3.28 16.54 0.78
C ASN A 45 -2.82 15.16 1.26
N LEU A 46 -2.82 14.17 0.37
CA LEU A 46 -2.50 12.79 0.71
C LEU A 46 -1.12 12.40 0.21
N LEU A 47 -0.43 11.58 1.00
CA LEU A 47 0.77 10.86 0.58
C LEU A 47 0.39 9.44 0.18
N ILE A 48 0.74 9.03 -1.02
CA ILE A 48 0.63 7.65 -1.51
C ILE A 48 2.04 7.07 -1.60
N VAL A 49 2.36 6.13 -0.70
CA VAL A 49 3.64 5.43 -0.66
C VAL A 49 3.52 4.14 -1.45
N GLY A 50 4.37 3.95 -2.45
CA GLY A 50 4.34 2.81 -3.37
C GLY A 50 3.09 2.84 -4.24
N CYS A 51 2.96 3.87 -5.10
CA CYS A 51 1.75 4.05 -5.91
C CYS A 51 1.56 2.98 -7.00
N GLY A 52 2.57 2.15 -7.28
CA GLY A 52 2.50 1.11 -8.30
C GLY A 52 2.12 1.70 -9.66
N THR A 53 1.21 1.03 -10.35
CA THR A 53 0.63 1.45 -11.64
C THR A 53 -0.43 2.55 -11.53
N GLY A 54 -0.72 3.07 -10.32
CA GLY A 54 -1.59 4.23 -10.13
C GLY A 54 -3.08 3.92 -9.94
N TYR A 55 -3.48 2.67 -9.73
CA TYR A 55 -4.90 2.31 -9.50
C TYR A 55 -5.53 3.10 -8.33
N GLU A 56 -4.84 3.14 -7.17
CA GLU A 56 -5.33 3.87 -6.00
C GLU A 56 -5.42 5.38 -6.24
N LEU A 57 -4.45 5.94 -6.98
CA LEU A 57 -4.43 7.34 -7.36
C LEU A 57 -5.63 7.70 -8.24
N GLN A 58 -5.90 6.91 -9.28
CA GLN A 58 -7.07 7.10 -10.12
C GLN A 58 -8.34 7.04 -9.27
N TYR A 59 -8.49 5.95 -8.52
CA TYR A 59 -9.71 5.67 -7.75
C TYR A 59 -10.03 6.79 -6.76
N LEU A 60 -9.03 7.37 -6.10
CA LEU A 60 -9.24 8.49 -5.17
C LEU A 60 -9.39 9.83 -5.88
N ALA A 61 -8.60 10.11 -6.93
CA ALA A 61 -8.63 11.41 -7.62
C ALA A 61 -9.93 11.68 -8.39
N GLU A 62 -10.60 10.61 -8.86
CA GLU A 62 -11.94 10.69 -9.46
C GLU A 62 -13.03 10.98 -8.42
N GLN A 63 -12.91 10.42 -7.21
CA GLN A 63 -13.92 10.53 -6.15
C GLN A 63 -13.78 11.82 -5.32
N PHE A 64 -12.56 12.35 -5.17
CA PHE A 64 -12.25 13.51 -4.35
C PHE A 64 -11.64 14.64 -5.19
N PRO A 65 -12.47 15.44 -5.89
CA PRO A 65 -11.98 16.35 -6.90
C PRO A 65 -11.10 17.49 -6.36
N GLN A 66 -11.23 17.81 -5.08
CA GLN A 66 -10.52 18.88 -4.37
C GLN A 66 -9.28 18.39 -3.60
N TRP A 67 -8.94 17.11 -3.68
CA TRP A 67 -7.75 16.57 -3.04
C TRP A 67 -6.53 16.68 -3.95
N THR A 68 -5.35 16.78 -3.33
CA THR A 68 -4.07 16.67 -4.01
C THR A 68 -3.28 15.49 -3.45
N PHE A 69 -2.41 14.93 -4.28
CA PHE A 69 -1.66 13.73 -3.95
C PHE A 69 -0.18 13.94 -4.21
N THR A 70 0.66 13.48 -3.29
CA THR A 70 2.06 13.17 -3.57
C THR A 70 2.17 11.65 -3.69
N ALA A 71 2.62 11.17 -4.84
CA ALA A 71 2.82 9.76 -5.11
C ALA A 71 4.30 9.45 -5.19
N ILE A 72 4.78 8.50 -4.39
CA ILE A 72 6.17 8.05 -4.41
C ILE A 72 6.23 6.57 -4.75
N ASP A 73 7.20 6.18 -5.57
CA ASP A 73 7.50 4.77 -5.84
C ASP A 73 8.99 4.62 -6.18
N PRO A 74 9.71 3.62 -5.62
CA PRO A 74 11.10 3.38 -5.97
C PRO A 74 11.27 2.70 -7.35
N ALA A 75 10.23 2.04 -7.88
CA ALA A 75 10.27 1.41 -9.19
C ALA A 75 9.88 2.41 -10.28
N ILE A 76 10.87 2.88 -11.04
CA ILE A 76 10.66 3.90 -12.06
C ILE A 76 9.64 3.46 -13.12
N SER A 77 9.64 2.19 -13.54
CA SER A 77 8.71 1.69 -14.53
C SER A 77 7.25 1.66 -14.04
N MET A 78 7.03 1.41 -12.75
CA MET A 78 5.69 1.54 -12.15
C MET A 78 5.25 3.00 -12.13
N LEU A 79 6.13 3.89 -11.68
CA LEU A 79 5.86 5.32 -11.60
C LEU A 79 5.55 5.94 -12.99
N GLU A 80 6.32 5.58 -14.01
CA GLU A 80 6.10 6.02 -15.40
C GLU A 80 4.76 5.53 -15.93
N LYS A 81 4.38 4.28 -15.63
CA LYS A 81 3.07 3.75 -16.01
C LYS A 81 1.94 4.48 -15.28
N ALA A 82 2.06 4.71 -13.97
CA ALA A 82 1.07 5.46 -13.22
C ALA A 82 0.91 6.89 -13.76
N LYS A 83 2.02 7.54 -14.12
CA LYS A 83 1.99 8.87 -14.70
C LYS A 83 1.25 8.90 -16.04
N SER A 84 1.60 8.00 -16.97
CA SER A 84 0.91 7.89 -18.27
C SER A 84 -0.58 7.63 -18.09
N HIS A 85 -0.94 6.69 -17.21
CA HIS A 85 -2.33 6.33 -16.92
C HIS A 85 -3.14 7.51 -16.37
N ILE A 86 -2.54 8.30 -15.47
CA ILE A 86 -3.18 9.49 -14.89
C ILE A 86 -3.28 10.65 -15.90
N GLU A 87 -2.30 10.81 -16.78
CA GLU A 87 -2.32 11.79 -17.87
C GLU A 87 -3.43 11.49 -18.88
N ASP A 88 -3.64 10.22 -19.25
CA ASP A 88 -4.72 9.80 -20.15
C ASP A 88 -6.12 10.12 -19.59
N LEU A 89 -6.24 10.23 -18.27
CA LEU A 89 -7.47 10.59 -17.55
C LEU A 89 -7.63 12.10 -17.30
N GLY A 90 -6.61 12.91 -17.63
CA GLY A 90 -6.63 14.36 -17.37
C GLY A 90 -6.58 14.74 -15.89
N LEU A 91 -5.98 13.89 -15.05
CA LEU A 91 -5.91 14.05 -13.59
C LEU A 91 -4.52 14.51 -13.10
N GLU A 92 -3.57 14.70 -14.01
CA GLU A 92 -2.15 14.94 -13.73
C GLU A 92 -1.89 16.18 -12.88
N LYS A 93 -2.74 17.21 -13.00
CA LYS A 93 -2.60 18.46 -12.22
C LYS A 93 -2.80 18.29 -10.71
N LYS A 94 -3.39 17.18 -10.28
CA LYS A 94 -3.65 16.89 -8.86
C LYS A 94 -2.56 16.06 -8.21
N ILE A 95 -1.65 15.48 -9.00
CA ILE A 95 -0.75 14.44 -8.55
C ILE A 95 0.70 14.85 -8.82
N ASN A 96 1.47 14.97 -7.74
CA ASN A 96 2.91 15.16 -7.79
C ASN A 96 3.60 13.79 -7.68
N PHE A 97 4.16 13.31 -8.79
CA PHE A 97 4.91 12.05 -8.83
C PHE A 97 6.38 12.27 -8.50
N ILE A 98 6.93 11.42 -7.64
CA ILE A 98 8.35 11.46 -7.27
C ILE A 98 8.94 10.04 -7.29
N HIS A 99 10.04 9.90 -8.02
CA HIS A 99 10.82 8.66 -8.01
C HIS A 99 11.65 8.58 -6.73
N GLY A 100 11.37 7.59 -5.89
CA GLY A 100 12.09 7.40 -4.64
C GLY A 100 11.30 6.59 -3.60
N ASP A 101 11.98 6.21 -2.52
CA ASP A 101 11.38 5.61 -1.34
C ASP A 101 11.06 6.66 -0.26
N THR A 102 10.63 6.23 0.92
CA THR A 102 10.21 7.13 2.00
C THR A 102 11.32 8.06 2.51
N SER A 103 12.60 7.77 2.24
CA SER A 103 13.71 8.60 2.71
C SER A 103 13.67 10.02 2.14
N ILE A 104 13.01 10.22 0.98
CA ILE A 104 12.89 11.53 0.34
C ILE A 104 11.94 12.47 1.12
N LEU A 105 11.01 11.92 1.91
CA LEU A 105 9.94 12.69 2.55
C LEU A 105 10.47 13.75 3.50
N GLN A 106 11.59 13.48 4.18
CA GLN A 106 12.20 14.44 5.10
C GLN A 106 12.75 15.68 4.38
N ALA A 107 13.16 15.55 3.12
CA ALA A 107 13.70 16.66 2.33
C ALA A 107 12.60 17.54 1.71
N MET A 108 11.38 17.02 1.59
CA MET A 108 10.28 17.69 0.87
C MET A 108 9.65 18.85 1.64
N ASN A 109 9.83 18.92 2.97
CA ASN A 109 9.21 19.90 3.86
C ASN A 109 7.68 20.06 3.62
N LEU A 110 7.00 18.97 3.25
CA LEU A 110 5.56 18.89 3.09
C LEU A 110 4.94 18.13 4.26
N GLN A 111 3.71 18.50 4.62
CA GLN A 111 2.91 17.76 5.59
C GLN A 111 1.57 17.31 5.01
N PHE A 112 1.21 16.04 5.26
CA PHE A 112 0.04 15.39 4.70
C PHE A 112 -1.09 15.20 5.72
N ASP A 113 -2.33 15.28 5.26
CA ASP A 113 -3.54 15.03 6.07
C ASP A 113 -3.77 13.54 6.32
N ALA A 114 -3.32 12.69 5.40
CA ALA A 114 -3.21 11.25 5.59
C ALA A 114 -2.11 10.66 4.70
N ALA A 115 -1.66 9.45 5.04
CA ALA A 115 -0.78 8.64 4.21
C ALA A 115 -1.41 7.27 3.95
N LEU A 116 -1.20 6.75 2.75
CA LEU A 116 -1.57 5.39 2.37
C LEU A 116 -0.31 4.62 2.00
N SER A 117 -0.22 3.39 2.50
CA SER A 117 0.84 2.42 2.25
C SER A 117 0.18 1.05 2.03
N ILE A 118 -0.49 0.90 0.89
CA ILE A 118 -1.31 -0.28 0.58
C ILE A 118 -0.49 -1.26 -0.26
N LEU A 119 -0.24 -2.44 0.31
CA LEU A 119 0.55 -3.53 -0.24
C LEU A 119 2.03 -3.17 -0.50
N VAL A 120 2.67 -2.48 0.45
CA VAL A 120 4.04 -1.96 0.28
C VAL A 120 5.00 -2.42 1.35
N SER A 121 4.63 -2.29 2.63
CA SER A 121 5.61 -2.42 3.71
C SER A 121 6.21 -3.82 3.78
N HIS A 122 5.51 -4.84 3.31
CA HIS A 122 6.00 -6.22 3.22
C HIS A 122 7.17 -6.41 2.23
N PHE A 123 7.42 -5.47 1.30
CA PHE A 123 8.61 -5.45 0.47
C PHE A 123 9.85 -4.86 1.16
N VAL A 124 9.65 -4.06 2.21
CA VAL A 124 10.71 -3.33 2.92
C VAL A 124 11.47 -4.28 3.84
N PRO A 125 12.81 -4.39 3.73
CA PRO A 125 13.64 -5.20 4.62
C PRO A 125 13.42 -4.86 6.09
N PHE A 126 13.52 -5.87 6.95
CA PHE A 126 13.10 -5.77 8.35
C PHE A 126 13.88 -4.69 9.12
N GLU A 127 15.17 -4.54 8.82
CA GLU A 127 16.07 -3.52 9.35
C GLU A 127 15.68 -2.09 8.96
N PHE A 128 14.97 -1.90 7.85
CA PHE A 128 14.53 -0.59 7.37
C PHE A 128 13.06 -0.28 7.71
N LYS A 129 12.26 -1.26 8.14
CA LYS A 129 10.83 -1.05 8.46
C LYS A 129 10.61 0.03 9.52
N ALA A 130 11.44 0.07 10.55
CA ALA A 130 11.32 1.10 11.58
C ALA A 130 11.50 2.51 10.99
N GLN A 131 12.50 2.68 10.12
CA GLN A 131 12.75 3.97 9.45
C GLN A 131 11.63 4.31 8.46
N TYR A 132 11.16 3.32 7.68
CA TYR A 132 10.04 3.47 6.74
C TYR A 132 8.79 4.07 7.41
N PHE A 133 8.34 3.49 8.53
CA PHE A 133 7.19 4.04 9.25
C PHE A 133 7.50 5.38 9.91
N GLN A 134 8.73 5.62 10.39
CA GLN A 134 9.13 6.92 10.94
C GLN A 134 9.11 8.03 9.89
N ASP A 135 9.56 7.77 8.68
CA ASP A 135 9.54 8.75 7.59
C ASP A 135 8.10 9.15 7.25
N ILE A 136 7.20 8.16 7.12
CA ILE A 136 5.76 8.40 6.93
C ILE A 136 5.21 9.20 8.11
N GLY A 137 5.45 8.74 9.35
CA GLY A 137 4.98 9.40 10.55
C GLY A 137 5.43 10.87 10.64
N LYS A 138 6.68 11.18 10.31
CA LYS A 138 7.22 12.56 10.31
C LYS A 138 6.59 13.45 9.23
N SER A 139 6.24 12.87 8.08
CA SER A 139 5.60 13.59 6.96
C SER A 139 4.14 13.95 7.20
N LEU A 140 3.49 13.42 8.24
CA LEU A 140 2.09 13.68 8.54
C LEU A 140 1.88 14.94 9.38
N LYS A 141 0.74 15.63 9.23
CA LYS A 141 0.29 16.70 10.14
C LYS A 141 -0.05 16.13 11.53
N SER A 142 -0.20 16.99 12.54
CA SER A 142 -0.81 16.59 13.81
C SER A 142 -2.24 16.12 13.60
N ASN A 143 -2.69 15.13 14.38
CA ASN A 143 -3.99 14.46 14.25
C ASN A 143 -4.28 13.77 12.89
N ALA A 144 -3.32 13.71 11.98
CA ALA A 144 -3.42 12.93 10.74
C ALA A 144 -3.31 11.43 11.01
N PHE A 145 -3.49 10.59 9.99
CA PHE A 145 -3.38 9.13 10.13
C PHE A 145 -2.71 8.47 8.93
N CYS A 146 -2.20 7.26 9.16
CA CYS A 146 -1.64 6.38 8.13
C CYS A 146 -2.49 5.11 7.99
N LEU A 147 -2.95 4.82 6.78
CA LEU A 147 -3.55 3.53 6.41
C LEU A 147 -2.49 2.64 5.77
N SER A 148 -2.29 1.44 6.32
CA SER A 148 -1.54 0.38 5.66
C SER A 148 -2.40 -0.84 5.44
N TYR A 149 -2.11 -1.61 4.40
CA TYR A 149 -2.71 -2.92 4.17
C TYR A 149 -1.64 -3.86 3.64
N ASP A 150 -1.23 -4.85 4.42
CA ASP A 150 -0.02 -5.62 4.12
C ASP A 150 -0.17 -7.11 4.36
N LEU A 151 0.69 -7.87 3.67
CA LEU A 151 0.98 -9.25 3.99
C LEU A 151 1.72 -9.34 5.32
N MET A 152 1.15 -10.13 6.24
CA MET A 152 1.74 -10.48 7.53
C MET A 152 2.22 -11.93 7.54
N LYS A 153 3.00 -12.27 8.58
CA LYS A 153 3.46 -13.64 8.80
C LYS A 153 2.28 -14.61 8.86
N ILE A 154 2.43 -15.73 8.16
CA ILE A 154 1.56 -16.88 8.32
C ILE A 154 2.05 -17.68 9.53
N GLU A 155 1.13 -18.01 10.43
CA GLU A 155 1.45 -18.61 11.73
C GLU A 155 1.51 -20.14 11.66
N ASN A 156 0.83 -20.77 10.70
CA ASN A 156 0.80 -22.23 10.55
C ASN A 156 0.44 -22.68 9.12
N GLU A 157 0.64 -23.96 8.86
CA GLU A 157 0.38 -24.58 7.56
C GLU A 157 -1.10 -24.50 7.16
N GLN A 158 -2.04 -24.61 8.10
CA GLN A 158 -3.47 -24.51 7.80
C GLN A 158 -3.85 -23.12 7.26
N GLN A 159 -3.25 -22.05 7.77
CA GLN A 159 -3.43 -20.71 7.21
C GLN A 159 -2.89 -20.60 5.78
N LEU A 160 -1.72 -21.19 5.51
CA LEU A 160 -1.16 -21.23 4.15
C LEU A 160 -2.05 -22.00 3.18
N LEU A 161 -2.56 -23.16 3.59
CA LEU A 161 -3.49 -23.96 2.80
C LEU A 161 -4.81 -23.22 2.56
N THR A 162 -5.34 -22.53 3.57
CA THR A 162 -6.55 -21.71 3.45
C THR A 162 -6.33 -20.58 2.44
N LEU A 163 -5.18 -19.90 2.49
CA LEU A 163 -4.83 -18.88 1.51
C LEU A 163 -4.75 -19.45 0.09
N LYS A 164 -4.14 -20.62 -0.10
CA LYS A 164 -4.09 -21.28 -1.41
C LYS A 164 -5.50 -21.58 -1.94
N HIS A 165 -6.38 -22.14 -1.12
CA HIS A 165 -7.76 -22.44 -1.53
C HIS A 165 -8.54 -21.16 -1.87
N LEU A 166 -8.41 -20.11 -1.06
CA LEU A 166 -9.06 -18.83 -1.32
C LEU A 166 -8.58 -18.22 -2.64
N ALA A 167 -7.27 -18.22 -2.87
CA ALA A 167 -6.67 -17.67 -4.08
C ALA A 167 -7.06 -18.47 -5.33
N GLN A 168 -7.25 -19.79 -5.20
CA GLN A 168 -7.80 -20.62 -6.28
C GLN A 168 -9.25 -20.29 -6.59
N ALA A 169 -10.07 -20.08 -5.55
CA ALA A 169 -11.47 -19.66 -5.70
C ALA A 169 -11.60 -18.27 -6.34
N THR A 170 -10.59 -17.40 -6.22
CA THR A 170 -10.52 -16.07 -6.87
C THR A 170 -9.84 -16.10 -8.24
N GLY A 171 -9.47 -17.29 -8.75
CA GLY A 171 -9.06 -17.47 -10.15
C GLY A 171 -7.59 -17.84 -10.39
N LEU A 172 -6.80 -18.14 -9.35
CA LEU A 172 -5.47 -18.73 -9.54
C LEU A 172 -5.57 -20.23 -9.82
N SER A 173 -4.73 -20.75 -10.71
CA SER A 173 -4.51 -22.19 -10.84
C SER A 173 -3.77 -22.75 -9.62
N GLU A 174 -3.82 -24.08 -9.44
CA GLU A 174 -3.05 -24.77 -8.39
C GLU A 174 -1.56 -24.41 -8.44
N LYS A 175 -0.96 -24.47 -9.63
CA LYS A 175 0.44 -24.09 -9.86
C LYS A 175 0.73 -22.64 -9.46
N GLN A 176 -0.15 -21.71 -9.82
CA GLN A 176 0.04 -20.31 -9.43
C GLN A 176 -0.15 -20.08 -7.93
N SER A 177 -1.09 -20.79 -7.29
CA SER A 177 -1.28 -20.72 -5.83
C SER A 177 -0.09 -21.29 -5.06
N GLN A 178 0.58 -22.32 -5.59
CA GLN A 178 1.83 -22.83 -5.03
C GLN A 178 2.96 -21.81 -5.16
N MET A 179 3.11 -21.19 -6.33
CA MET A 179 4.09 -20.11 -6.52
C MET A 179 3.84 -18.93 -5.57
N MET A 180 2.58 -18.55 -5.35
CA MET A 180 2.22 -17.52 -4.37
C MET A 180 2.71 -17.91 -2.96
N ALA A 181 2.46 -19.16 -2.54
CA ALA A 181 2.92 -19.66 -1.24
C ALA A 181 4.44 -19.60 -1.10
N ASP A 182 5.19 -20.03 -2.13
CA ASP A 182 6.65 -20.03 -2.12
C ASP A 182 7.21 -18.59 -1.98
N ARG A 183 6.60 -17.62 -2.68
CA ARG A 183 7.00 -16.21 -2.66
C ARG A 183 6.83 -15.54 -1.31
N LEU A 184 5.87 -15.97 -0.48
CA LEU A 184 5.71 -15.42 0.87
C LEU A 184 6.98 -15.52 1.71
N THR A 185 7.81 -16.53 1.45
CA THR A 185 9.09 -16.75 2.15
C THR A 185 10.31 -16.19 1.41
N GLN A 186 10.20 -15.99 0.09
CA GLN A 186 11.34 -15.65 -0.78
C GLN A 186 11.42 -14.17 -1.11
N ASP A 187 10.27 -13.53 -1.32
CA ASP A 187 10.19 -12.19 -1.92
C ASP A 187 9.90 -11.09 -0.89
N PHE A 188 9.41 -11.44 0.29
CA PHE A 188 8.87 -10.50 1.28
C PHE A 188 9.54 -10.62 2.65
N TYR A 189 9.51 -9.51 3.38
CA TYR A 189 9.94 -9.41 4.77
C TYR A 189 8.70 -9.26 5.65
N LEU A 190 8.02 -10.37 5.92
CA LEU A 190 6.75 -10.36 6.62
C LEU A 190 6.95 -10.06 8.11
N ALA A 191 6.20 -9.08 8.65
CA ALA A 191 6.16 -8.79 10.07
C ALA A 191 4.98 -9.51 10.74
N SER A 192 5.05 -9.74 12.06
CA SER A 192 3.84 -10.03 12.84
C SER A 192 3.09 -8.74 13.15
N THR A 193 1.81 -8.85 13.49
CA THR A 193 0.99 -7.70 13.91
C THR A 193 1.58 -6.95 15.10
N LYS A 194 2.14 -7.68 16.08
CA LYS A 194 2.85 -7.10 17.23
C LYS A 194 4.11 -6.32 16.84
N GLN A 195 4.84 -6.79 15.83
CA GLN A 195 6.01 -6.06 15.32
C GLN A 195 5.56 -4.78 14.61
N LEU A 196 4.50 -4.84 13.80
CA LEU A 196 3.94 -3.67 13.13
C LEU A 196 3.44 -2.62 14.13
N GLU A 197 2.72 -3.03 15.18
CA GLU A 197 2.31 -2.13 16.27
C GLU A 197 3.51 -1.39 16.88
N GLY A 198 4.63 -2.10 17.09
CA GLY A 198 5.87 -1.51 17.55
C GLY A 198 6.44 -0.47 16.58
N PHE A 199 6.41 -0.73 15.27
CA PHE A 199 6.84 0.23 14.26
C PHE A 199 5.97 1.49 14.24
N TYR A 200 4.64 1.34 14.32
CA TYR A 200 3.71 2.46 14.42
C TYR A 200 3.96 3.30 15.67
N LYS A 201 4.11 2.66 16.83
CA LYS A 201 4.41 3.36 18.09
C LYS A 201 5.72 4.16 17.99
N ASN A 202 6.77 3.56 17.45
CA ASN A 202 8.07 4.22 17.29
C ASN A 202 8.05 5.35 16.25
N ALA A 203 7.11 5.32 15.30
CA ALA A 203 6.86 6.36 14.32
C ALA A 203 6.03 7.56 14.86
N GLY A 204 5.60 7.51 16.12
CA GLY A 204 4.85 8.59 16.76
C GLY A 204 3.33 8.49 16.61
N PHE A 205 2.80 7.34 16.17
CA PHE A 205 1.37 7.07 16.22
C PHE A 205 0.94 6.73 17.65
N LYS A 206 -0.09 7.41 18.16
CA LYS A 206 -0.62 7.23 19.53
C LYS A 206 -1.44 5.95 19.67
N SER A 207 -2.13 5.56 18.61
CA SER A 207 -2.97 4.36 18.56
C SER A 207 -2.93 3.72 17.18
N MET A 208 -3.16 2.42 17.15
CA MET A 208 -3.31 1.62 15.93
C MET A 208 -4.60 0.82 16.03
N GLN A 209 -5.41 0.83 14.97
CA GLN A 209 -6.67 0.10 14.89
C GLN A 209 -6.65 -0.76 13.63
N SER A 210 -7.17 -1.98 13.71
CA SER A 210 -7.42 -2.78 12.51
C SER A 210 -8.71 -2.30 11.86
N PHE A 211 -8.69 -2.05 10.55
CA PHE A 211 -9.90 -1.79 9.78
C PHE A 211 -10.28 -2.99 8.89
N ALA A 212 -9.33 -3.86 8.54
CA ALA A 212 -9.58 -5.02 7.70
C ALA A 212 -8.68 -6.19 8.07
N GLN A 213 -9.18 -7.40 7.86
CA GLN A 213 -8.36 -8.60 7.85
C GLN A 213 -8.95 -9.63 6.90
N VAL A 214 -8.10 -10.17 6.02
CA VAL A 214 -8.41 -11.35 5.21
C VAL A 214 -7.25 -12.32 5.35
N LEU A 215 -7.41 -13.35 6.18
CA LEU A 215 -6.31 -14.27 6.54
C LEU A 215 -5.08 -13.49 7.05
N ASN A 216 -3.95 -13.61 6.35
CA ASN A 216 -2.69 -12.93 6.67
C ASN A 216 -2.55 -11.55 6.02
N TYR A 217 -3.56 -11.06 5.31
CA TYR A 217 -3.63 -9.66 4.90
C TYR A 217 -4.30 -8.83 5.98
N TYR A 218 -3.64 -7.77 6.44
CA TYR A 218 -4.14 -6.92 7.51
C TYR A 218 -4.15 -5.46 7.11
N GLY A 219 -5.27 -4.78 7.36
CA GLY A 219 -5.41 -3.33 7.23
C GLY A 219 -5.34 -2.64 8.57
N PHE A 220 -4.40 -1.71 8.74
CA PHE A 220 -4.24 -0.92 9.96
C PHE A 220 -4.34 0.57 9.71
N MET A 221 -4.96 1.28 10.66
CA MET A 221 -5.04 2.72 10.74
C MET A 221 -4.27 3.19 11.98
N GLY A 222 -3.20 3.94 11.76
CA GLY A 222 -2.42 4.56 12.85
C GLY A 222 -2.71 6.04 12.97
N PHE A 223 -3.07 6.50 14.16
CA PHE A 223 -3.42 7.90 14.41
C PHE A 223 -2.23 8.67 15.00
N LYS A 224 -1.84 9.77 14.35
CA LYS A 224 -0.76 10.63 14.81
C LYS A 224 -1.24 11.53 15.95
N ALA A 225 -0.29 11.84 16.82
CA ALA A 225 -0.46 12.69 17.98
C ALA A 225 -0.96 14.11 17.71
#